data_AF-A0A9X2HC74-F1
#
_entry.id   AF-A0A9X2HC74-F1
#
_cell.length_a   1.000
_cell.length_b   1.000
_cell.length_c   1.000
_cell.angle_alpha   90.00
_cell.angle_beta   90.00
_cell.angle_gamma   90.00
#
_symmetry.space_group_name_H-M   'P 1'
#
loop_
_entity.id
_entity.type
_entity.pdbx_description
1 polymer ?
#
loop_
_entity_poly.entity_id
_entity_poly.type
_entity_poly.pdbx_seq_one_letter_code
_entity_poly.pdbx_strand_id
1 'polypeptide(L)'
;MRLTGKGLEISVEAGGDRRTAAIQSLKVLAFDLACLCLSIEGRTRIPAFLIHDSPREADLGQTIYYEHFRLLRVLEEELAGGTFQYVITTTTKPPQDFNKAPWRREVLRGAPGSERLLRCDL
;
A
#
# COMPACT_ATOMS: atom_id res chain seq x y z
N MET A 1 1.79 13.11 15.35
CA MET A 1 2.61 11.89 15.51
C MET A 1 3.39 11.98 16.80
N ARG A 2 3.40 10.93 17.61
CA ARG A 2 4.12 10.88 18.90
C ARG A 2 4.94 9.60 19.01
N LEU A 3 6.18 9.71 19.52
CA LEU A 3 6.96 8.54 19.93
C LEU A 3 6.51 8.11 21.33
N THR A 4 6.09 6.85 21.48
CA THR A 4 5.54 6.35 22.76
C THR A 4 6.48 5.41 23.51
N GLY A 5 7.69 5.18 22.98
CA GLY A 5 8.64 4.18 23.48
C GLY A 5 8.28 2.74 23.09
N LYS A 6 7.07 2.48 22.58
CA LYS A 6 6.65 1.22 21.94
C LYS A 6 6.54 1.31 20.41
N GLY A 7 6.66 2.52 19.88
CA GLY A 7 6.55 2.80 18.45
C GLY A 7 6.11 4.22 18.16
N LEU A 8 5.63 4.41 16.94
CA LEU A 8 5.09 5.65 16.42
C LEU A 8 3.56 5.62 16.51
N GLU A 9 2.99 6.59 17.20
CA GLU A 9 1.55 6.81 17.25
C GLU A 9 1.16 7.90 16.25
N ILE A 10 0.28 7.53 15.30
CA ILE A 10 -0.20 8.40 14.23
C ILE A 10 -1.63 8.86 14.55
N SER A 11 -1.84 10.17 14.56
CA SER A 11 -3.14 10.80 14.80
C SER A 11 -3.68 11.38 13.49
N VAL A 12 -4.95 11.13 13.19
CA VAL A 12 -5.69 11.71 12.06
C VAL A 12 -7.00 12.21 12.62
N GLU A 13 -7.29 13.50 12.43
CA GLU A 13 -8.52 14.15 12.87
C GLU A 13 -9.40 14.42 11.64
N ALA A 14 -10.43 13.60 11.45
CA ALA A 14 -11.40 13.75 10.36
C ALA A 14 -12.82 13.76 10.94
N GLY A 15 -13.21 14.91 11.49
CA GLY A 15 -14.50 15.09 12.17
C GLY A 15 -14.60 14.41 13.54
N GLY A 16 -13.49 14.36 14.30
CA GLY A 16 -13.37 13.75 15.63
C GLY A 16 -12.41 12.54 15.69
N ASP A 17 -12.18 11.99 16.89
CA ASP A 17 -11.38 10.76 17.10
C ASP A 17 -12.19 9.53 16.62
N ARG A 18 -12.06 9.20 15.33
CA ARG A 18 -12.65 7.99 14.76
C ARG A 18 -11.63 6.86 14.82
N ARG A 19 -11.89 5.87 15.70
CA ARG A 19 -11.05 4.69 15.90
C ARG A 19 -11.48 3.47 15.07
N THR A 20 -12.10 3.66 13.91
CA THR A 20 -12.51 2.53 13.07
C THR A 20 -11.29 1.86 12.44
N ALA A 21 -11.40 0.56 12.13
CA ALA A 21 -10.31 -0.21 11.50
C ALA A 21 -9.82 0.44 10.18
N ALA A 22 -10.73 1.03 9.41
CA ALA A 22 -10.41 1.79 8.20
C ALA A 22 -9.55 3.02 8.44
N ILE A 23 -9.86 3.80 9.49
CA ILE A 23 -9.06 4.97 9.83
C ILE A 23 -7.67 4.56 10.33
N GLN A 24 -7.54 3.44 11.05
CA GLN A 24 -6.24 2.93 11.49
C GLN A 24 -5.39 2.46 10.30
N SER A 25 -5.98 1.71 9.37
CA SER A 25 -5.27 1.26 8.16
C SER A 25 -4.85 2.45 7.28
N LEU A 26 -5.73 3.45 7.14
CA LEU A 26 -5.43 4.68 6.42
C LEU A 26 -4.27 5.47 7.05
N LYS A 27 -4.21 5.56 8.39
CA LYS A 27 -3.13 6.26 9.10
C LYS A 27 -1.76 5.69 8.75
N VAL A 28 -1.65 4.36 8.79
CA VAL A 28 -0.41 3.65 8.47
C VAL A 28 -0.04 3.87 7.00
N LEU A 29 -0.98 3.63 6.08
CA LEU A 29 -0.77 3.84 4.65
C LEU A 29 -0.31 5.27 4.33
N ALA A 30 -0.98 6.27 4.89
CA ALA A 30 -0.66 7.68 4.64
C ALA A 30 0.73 8.04 5.17
N PHE A 31 1.11 7.53 6.33
CA PHE A 31 2.44 7.74 6.89
C PHE A 31 3.53 7.08 6.03
N ASP A 32 3.34 5.83 5.64
CA ASP A 32 4.34 5.11 4.83
C ASP A 32 4.51 5.73 3.44
N LEU A 33 3.41 6.21 2.84
CA LEU A 33 3.43 6.98 1.59
C LEU A 33 4.17 8.31 1.75
N ALA A 34 4.00 9.02 2.86
CA ALA A 34 4.75 10.24 3.13
C ALA A 34 6.26 9.96 3.27
N CYS A 35 6.63 8.86 3.95
CA CYS A 35 8.02 8.42 4.03
C CYS A 35 8.59 8.02 2.66
N LEU A 36 7.79 7.40 1.79
CA LEU A 36 8.17 7.10 0.43
C LEU A 36 8.45 8.38 -0.37
N CYS A 37 7.57 9.38 -0.30
CA CYS A 37 7.77 10.67 -0.97
C CYS A 37 9.06 11.36 -0.49
N LEU A 38 9.33 11.38 0.82
CA LEU A 38 10.59 11.92 1.33
C LEU A 38 11.82 11.16 0.80
N SER A 39 11.70 9.85 0.59
CA SER A 39 12.77 9.02 0.05
C SER A 39 12.98 9.26 -1.44
N ILE A 40 11.90 9.46 -2.21
CA ILE A 40 11.93 9.90 -3.61
C ILE A 40 12.66 11.24 -3.74
N GLU A 41 12.40 12.17 -2.82
CA GLU A 41 13.05 13.48 -2.79
C GLU A 41 14.51 13.44 -2.27
N GLY A 42 15.04 12.27 -1.90
CA GLY A 42 16.39 12.14 -1.35
C GLY A 42 16.56 12.73 0.06
N ARG A 43 15.46 12.96 0.80
CA ARG A 43 15.45 13.52 2.15
C ARG A 43 15.58 12.47 3.26
N THR A 44 15.70 11.20 2.89
CA THR A 44 15.88 10.09 3.83
C THR A 44 17.16 9.32 3.51
N ARG A 45 17.54 8.39 4.40
CA ARG A 45 18.63 7.43 4.16
C ARG A 45 18.12 6.03 3.78
N ILE A 46 16.82 5.91 3.52
CA ILE A 46 16.18 4.64 3.15
C ILE A 46 15.82 4.68 1.66
N PRO A 47 15.83 3.55 0.95
CA PRO A 47 15.47 3.52 -0.46
C PRO A 47 14.01 3.94 -0.66
N ALA A 48 13.70 4.53 -1.82
CA ALA A 48 12.34 4.77 -2.28
C ALA A 48 11.65 3.45 -2.70
N PHE A 49 11.53 2.54 -1.74
CA PHE A 49 11.00 1.20 -1.93
C PHE A 49 10.05 0.85 -0.78
N LEU A 50 8.83 0.43 -1.12
CA LEU A 50 7.83 0.04 -0.14
C LEU A 50 7.09 -1.22 -0.59
N ILE A 51 6.81 -2.11 0.37
CA ILE A 51 5.96 -3.27 0.18
C ILE A 51 4.81 -3.17 1.19
N HIS A 52 3.58 -3.19 0.71
CA HIS A 52 2.42 -3.44 1.55
C HIS A 52 1.82 -4.80 1.26
N ASP A 53 1.79 -5.62 2.30
CA ASP A 53 1.09 -6.89 2.26
C ASP A 53 -0.36 -6.74 2.75
N SER A 54 -1.25 -7.16 1.88
CA SER A 54 -2.68 -7.29 2.12
C SER A 54 -3.44 -6.00 2.48
N PRO A 55 -3.19 -4.82 1.87
CA PRO A 55 -4.21 -3.77 1.90
C PRO A 55 -5.47 -4.30 1.19
N ARG A 56 -6.60 -4.29 1.90
CA ARG A 56 -7.88 -4.85 1.41
C ARG A 56 -8.99 -3.81 1.48
N GLU A 57 -9.94 -3.94 0.56
CA GLU A 57 -11.14 -3.11 0.55
C GLU A 57 -11.97 -3.26 1.84
N ALA A 58 -12.02 -4.46 2.42
CA ALA A 58 -12.74 -4.70 3.67
C ALA A 58 -12.16 -3.88 4.85
N ASP A 59 -10.84 -3.66 4.84
CA ASP A 59 -10.16 -2.90 5.89
C ASP A 59 -10.26 -1.40 5.63
N LEU A 60 -10.12 -0.95 4.38
CA LEU A 60 -10.02 0.48 4.02
C LEU A 60 -11.35 1.13 3.63
N GLY A 61 -12.33 0.33 3.23
CA GLY A 61 -13.47 0.80 2.45
C GLY A 61 -13.10 1.04 0.98
N GLN A 62 -14.07 0.86 0.08
CA GLN A 62 -13.86 0.90 -1.36
C GLN A 62 -13.24 2.22 -1.85
N THR A 63 -13.74 3.35 -1.37
CA THR A 63 -13.24 4.67 -1.80
C THR A 63 -11.76 4.85 -1.49
N ILE A 64 -11.34 4.56 -0.25
CA ILE A 64 -9.94 4.71 0.17
C ILE A 64 -9.06 3.69 -0.56
N TYR A 65 -9.54 2.45 -0.71
CA TYR A 65 -8.82 1.43 -1.47
C TYR A 65 -8.56 1.87 -2.91
N TYR A 66 -9.53 2.48 -3.59
CA TYR A 66 -9.36 2.95 -4.97
C TYR A 66 -8.44 4.18 -5.07
N GLU A 67 -8.63 5.15 -4.18
CA GLU A 67 -7.79 6.35 -4.13
C GLU A 67 -6.32 6.01 -3.80
N HIS A 68 -6.08 4.94 -3.06
CA HIS A 68 -4.72 4.43 -2.82
C HIS A 68 -4.00 4.09 -4.13
N PHE A 69 -4.63 3.33 -5.04
CA PHE A 69 -4.01 3.02 -6.35
C PHE A 69 -3.92 4.27 -7.24
N ARG A 70 -4.93 5.14 -7.20
CA ARG A 70 -4.91 6.39 -7.99
C ARG A 70 -3.74 7.28 -7.58
N LEU A 71 -3.45 7.41 -6.29
CA LEU A 71 -2.29 8.15 -5.79
C LEU A 71 -0.97 7.58 -6.33
N LEU A 72 -0.82 6.25 -6.35
CA LEU A 72 0.37 5.60 -6.89
C LEU A 72 0.56 5.88 -8.38
N ARG A 73 -0.54 5.94 -9.15
CA ARG A 73 -0.51 6.33 -10.54
C ARG A 73 -0.04 7.76 -10.74
N VAL A 74 -0.54 8.71 -9.94
CA VAL A 74 -0.07 10.11 -9.99
C VAL A 74 1.41 10.19 -9.63
N LEU A 75 1.85 9.44 -8.62
CA LEU A 75 3.27 9.36 -8.27
C LEU A 75 4.12 8.81 -9.42
N GLU A 76 3.68 7.74 -10.09
CA GLU A 76 4.39 7.13 -11.21
C GLU A 76 4.37 8.01 -12.47
N GLU A 77 3.21 8.48 -12.92
CA GLU A 77 3.04 9.13 -14.22
C GLU A 77 3.42 10.63 -14.20
N GLU A 78 3.24 11.31 -13.07
CA GLU A 78 3.36 12.78 -13.01
C GLU A 78 4.52 13.29 -12.15
N LEU A 79 4.94 12.56 -11.12
CA LEU A 79 5.84 13.10 -10.10
C LEU A 79 7.23 12.46 -10.08
N ALA A 80 7.31 11.14 -10.07
CA ALA A 80 8.51 10.41 -9.67
C ALA A 80 9.01 9.40 -10.73
N GLY A 81 8.14 8.93 -11.64
CA GLY A 81 8.55 7.94 -12.64
C GLY A 81 9.20 6.71 -12.02
N GLY A 82 10.31 6.24 -12.62
CA GLY A 82 11.06 5.08 -12.15
C GLY A 82 11.98 5.33 -10.93
N THR A 83 11.84 6.44 -10.22
CA THR A 83 12.70 6.75 -9.05
C THR A 83 12.26 6.04 -7.77
N PHE A 84 11.16 5.30 -7.81
CA PHE A 84 10.68 4.47 -6.71
C PHE A 84 10.13 3.13 -7.18
N GLN A 85 9.94 2.21 -6.23
CA GLN A 85 9.22 0.97 -6.46
C GLN A 85 8.25 0.70 -5.31
N TYR A 86 7.00 0.46 -5.67
CA TYR A 86 5.93 0.14 -4.73
C TYR A 86 5.32 -1.22 -5.09
N VAL A 87 5.33 -2.15 -4.14
CA VAL A 87 4.73 -3.48 -4.31
C VAL A 87 3.52 -3.64 -3.39
N ILE A 88 2.38 -4.03 -3.98
CA ILE A 88 1.18 -4.42 -3.24
C ILE A 88 0.93 -5.90 -3.49
N THR A 89 0.85 -6.69 -2.42
CA THR A 89 0.22 -8.00 -2.46
C THR A 89 -1.17 -7.89 -1.88
N THR A 90 -2.20 -8.40 -2.55
CA THR A 90 -3.56 -8.33 -2.03
C THR A 90 -4.43 -9.46 -2.58
N THR A 91 -5.41 -9.88 -1.78
CA THR A 91 -6.46 -10.81 -2.19
C THR A 91 -7.70 -10.07 -2.70
N THR A 92 -7.81 -8.77 -2.46
CA THR A 92 -8.86 -7.92 -3.03
C THR A 92 -8.51 -7.59 -4.47
N LYS A 93 -9.45 -7.75 -5.38
CA LYS A 93 -9.25 -7.39 -6.79
C LYS A 93 -8.88 -5.89 -6.91
N PRO A 94 -7.73 -5.51 -7.48
CA PRO A 94 -7.40 -4.10 -7.72
C PRO A 94 -8.39 -3.45 -8.68
N PRO A 95 -8.48 -2.11 -8.73
CA PRO A 95 -9.27 -1.42 -9.75
C PRO A 95 -8.85 -1.87 -11.15
N GLN A 96 -9.81 -1.91 -12.08
CA GLN A 96 -9.62 -2.56 -13.38
C GLN A 96 -8.45 -1.98 -14.19
N ASP A 97 -8.17 -0.69 -14.02
CA ASP A 97 -7.04 -0.02 -14.67
C ASP A 97 -5.67 -0.51 -14.18
N PHE A 98 -5.57 -0.96 -12.93
CA PHE A 98 -4.32 -1.51 -12.37
C PHE A 98 -4.26 -3.03 -12.46
N ASN A 99 -5.40 -3.69 -12.66
CA ASN A 99 -5.52 -5.15 -12.70
C ASN A 99 -5.14 -5.74 -14.08
N LYS A 100 -4.04 -5.24 -14.65
CA LYS A 100 -3.49 -5.60 -15.97
C LYS A 100 -2.00 -5.21 -16.04
N ALA A 101 -1.30 -5.70 -17.06
CA ALA A 101 0.07 -5.26 -17.32
C ALA A 101 0.10 -3.74 -17.64
N PRO A 102 1.16 -2.99 -17.25
CA PRO A 102 2.37 -3.49 -16.60
C PRO A 102 2.28 -3.63 -15.07
N TRP A 103 1.20 -3.16 -14.44
CA TRP A 103 1.06 -3.06 -12.97
C TRP A 103 0.81 -4.40 -12.28
N ARG A 104 -0.18 -5.18 -12.73
CA ARG A 104 -0.37 -6.53 -12.22
C ARG A 104 0.73 -7.44 -12.76
N ARG A 105 1.69 -7.76 -11.89
CA ARG A 105 2.82 -8.64 -12.21
C ARG A 105 2.46 -10.11 -12.14
N GLU A 106 1.89 -10.56 -11.03
CA GLU A 106 1.66 -11.97 -10.75
C GLU A 106 0.28 -12.21 -10.15
N VAL A 107 -0.26 -13.40 -10.36
CA VAL A 107 -1.46 -13.90 -9.68
C VAL A 107 -1.08 -15.20 -8.98
N LEU A 108 -0.92 -15.12 -7.66
CA LEU A 108 -0.57 -16.28 -6.84
C LEU A 108 -1.84 -17.00 -6.41
N ARG A 109 -1.92 -18.31 -6.65
CA ARG A 109 -3.06 -19.12 -6.21
C ARG A 109 -2.74 -19.89 -4.94
N GLY A 110 -3.74 -20.15 -4.13
CA GLY A 110 -3.63 -21.07 -2.99
C GLY A 110 -3.78 -22.54 -3.38
N ALA A 111 -4.35 -22.83 -4.55
CA ALA A 111 -4.59 -24.18 -5.07
C ALA A 111 -4.80 -24.14 -6.60
N PRO A 112 -4.54 -25.26 -7.32
CA PRO A 112 -3.90 -26.50 -6.84
C PRO A 112 -2.43 -26.29 -6.47
N GLY A 113 -1.77 -27.26 -5.82
CA GLY A 113 -0.39 -27.14 -5.33
C GLY A 113 0.61 -26.64 -6.39
N SER A 114 0.41 -27.02 -7.66
CA SER A 114 1.21 -26.58 -8.82
C SER A 114 1.12 -25.09 -9.14
N GLU A 115 0.06 -24.42 -8.71
CA GLU A 115 -0.18 -22.97 -8.94
C GLU A 115 0.12 -22.12 -7.69
N ARG A 116 0.57 -22.74 -6.59
CA ARG A 116 1.09 -22.03 -5.42
C ARG A 116 2.41 -21.35 -5.72
N LEU A 117 2.74 -20.31 -4.95
CA LEU A 117 4.01 -19.57 -5.08
C LEU A 117 5.23 -20.51 -5.07
N LEU A 118 5.26 -21.49 -4.17
CA LEU A 118 6.36 -22.46 -4.04
C LEU A 118 6.13 -23.78 -4.80
N ARG A 119 5.00 -23.90 -5.51
CA ARG A 119 4.61 -25.08 -6.31
C ARG A 119 4.60 -26.41 -5.54
N CYS A 120 4.41 -26.37 -4.22
CA CYS A 120 4.33 -27.55 -3.36
C CYS A 120 3.14 -27.48 -2.41
N ASP A 121 2.68 -28.64 -1.97
CA ASP A 121 1.77 -28.74 -0.84
C ASP A 121 2.57 -28.60 0.46
N LEU A 122 2.32 -27.52 1.19
CA LEU A 122 2.82 -27.25 2.55
C LEU A 122 1.88 -27.86 3.59
#